data_AF-X1IBM4-F1
#
_entry.id   AF-X1IBM4-F1
#
_cell.length_a   1.000
_cell.length_b   1.000
_cell.length_c   1.000
_cell.angle_alpha   90.00
_cell.angle_beta   90.00
_cell.angle_gamma   90.00
#
_symmetry.space_group_name_H-M   'P 1'
#
loop_
_entity.id
_entity.type
_entity.pdbx_description
1 polymer ?
#
loop_
_entity_poly.entity_id
_entity_poly.type
_entity_poly.pdbx_seq_one_letter_code
_entity_poly.pdbx_strand_id
1 'polypeptide(L)'
;MISDGYVVVKLGKGLTVTGSYILLTQLPEQQTIEVGSLEAIHFPHGCYAYVGSAMGGFKSRLSRHLQGNKRPRWHIDYLLQKASVSGIILYQTKDRV
;
A
#
# COMPACT_ATOMS: atom_id res chain seq x y z
N MET A 1 14.33 9.61 7.60
CA MET A 1 14.98 8.66 6.67
C MET A 1 14.05 8.49 5.49
N ILE A 2 14.22 9.37 4.51
CA ILE A 2 13.51 9.34 3.23
C ILE A 2 14.28 8.33 2.38
N SER A 3 13.61 7.28 1.92
CA SER A 3 14.11 6.41 0.86
C SER A 3 13.00 6.28 -0.17
N ASP A 4 13.31 6.63 -1.41
CA ASP A 4 12.55 6.34 -2.63
C ASP A 4 11.13 6.93 -2.73
N GLY A 5 11.04 8.26 -2.78
CA GLY A 5 9.93 8.94 -3.45
C GLY A 5 8.59 9.03 -2.72
N TYR A 6 8.47 8.56 -1.47
CA TYR A 6 7.22 8.62 -0.70
C TYR A 6 7.41 9.22 0.69
N VAL A 7 6.43 10.03 1.13
CA VAL A 7 6.41 10.57 2.50
C VAL A 7 5.96 9.47 3.45
N VAL A 8 6.87 9.02 4.32
CA VAL A 8 6.52 8.14 5.44
C VAL A 8 6.23 9.00 6.65
N VAL A 9 4.94 9.16 6.98
CA VAL A 9 4.54 9.77 8.26
C VAL A 9 4.57 8.68 9.32
N LYS A 10 5.62 8.67 10.14
CA LYS A 10 5.73 7.78 11.31
C LYS A 10 5.12 8.46 12.52
N LEU A 11 4.01 7.92 13.01
CA LEU A 11 3.53 8.18 14.37
C LEU A 11 4.03 7.03 15.26
N GLY A 12 5.24 7.15 15.83
CA GLY A 12 5.81 6.16 16.76
C GLY A 12 7.25 5.72 16.49
N LYS A 13 7.79 4.85 17.37
CA LYS A 13 9.18 4.34 17.33
C LYS A 13 9.34 3.18 16.32
N GLY A 14 10.24 3.34 15.33
CA GLY A 14 10.82 2.25 14.52
C GLY A 14 9.92 1.59 13.46
N LEU A 15 10.51 0.97 12.42
CA LEU A 15 9.80 0.20 11.37
C LEU A 15 9.62 -1.30 11.70
N THR A 16 10.12 -1.73 12.86
CA THR A 16 10.09 -3.11 13.35
C THR A 16 8.84 -3.42 14.18
N VAL A 17 7.99 -2.43 14.45
CA VAL A 17 6.75 -2.58 15.21
C VAL A 17 5.59 -3.01 14.32
N THR A 18 4.52 -3.50 14.94
CA THR A 18 3.25 -3.87 14.30
C THR A 18 2.25 -2.71 14.34
N GLY A 19 1.23 -2.79 13.50
CA GLY A 19 0.12 -1.85 13.54
C GLY A 19 -0.66 -1.82 12.24
N SER A 20 -1.32 -0.70 11.98
CA SER A 20 -2.11 -0.46 10.79
C SER A 20 -1.39 0.55 9.90
N TYR A 21 -1.62 0.48 8.60
CA TYR A 21 -1.03 1.40 7.65
C TYR A 21 -2.03 1.82 6.57
N ILE A 22 -1.76 2.98 5.99
CA ILE A 22 -2.43 3.46 4.78
C ILE A 22 -1.36 3.63 3.70
N LEU A 23 -1.56 2.99 2.55
CA LEU A 23 -0.82 3.30 1.32
C LEU A 23 -1.62 4.31 0.52
N LEU A 24 -1.04 5.49 0.30
CA LEU A 24 -1.56 6.48 -0.63
C LEU A 24 -0.93 6.20 -1.99
N THR A 25 -1.72 6.16 -3.04
CA THR A 25 -1.25 5.85 -4.41
C THR A 25 -1.85 6.80 -5.42
N GLN A 26 -1.08 7.16 -6.45
CA GLN A 26 -1.54 7.97 -7.58
C GLN A 26 -1.70 7.09 -8.81
N LEU A 27 -2.91 7.08 -9.38
CA LEU A 27 -3.17 6.49 -10.69
C LEU A 27 -3.16 7.61 -11.74
N PRO A 28 -2.18 7.63 -12.67
CA PRO A 28 -2.01 8.74 -13.61
C PRO A 28 -3.11 8.81 -14.67
N GLU A 29 -3.74 7.69 -15.00
CA GLU A 29 -4.77 7.60 -16.04
C GLU A 29 -5.87 6.63 -15.61
N GLN A 30 -7.12 6.98 -15.92
CA GLN A 30 -8.25 6.09 -15.67
C GLN A 30 -8.10 4.79 -16.46
N GLN A 31 -8.38 3.66 -15.83
CA GLN A 31 -8.26 2.36 -16.49
C GLN A 31 -9.06 1.29 -15.76
N THR A 32 -9.40 0.24 -16.49
CA THR A 32 -10.01 -0.96 -15.92
C THR A 32 -8.90 -1.93 -15.53
N ILE A 33 -8.92 -2.40 -14.28
CA ILE A 33 -7.91 -3.31 -13.72
C ILE A 33 -8.60 -4.61 -13.33
N GLU A 34 -8.05 -5.75 -13.76
CA GLU A 34 -8.44 -7.07 -13.27
C GLU A 34 -7.87 -7.27 -11.86
N VAL A 35 -8.74 -7.52 -10.87
CA VAL A 35 -8.35 -7.58 -9.45
C VAL A 35 -8.59 -8.99 -8.90
N GLY A 36 -7.75 -9.94 -9.32
CA GLY A 36 -7.77 -11.31 -8.81
C GLY A 36 -9.09 -12.02 -9.11
N SER A 37 -9.80 -12.46 -8.08
CA SER A 37 -11.12 -13.10 -8.23
C SER A 37 -12.28 -12.12 -8.30
N LEU A 38 -12.02 -10.81 -8.15
CA LEU A 38 -13.02 -9.80 -8.42
C LEU A 38 -13.13 -9.60 -9.94
N GLU A 39 -14.32 -9.22 -10.39
CA GLU A 39 -14.50 -8.74 -11.76
C GLU A 39 -13.61 -7.52 -12.03
N ALA A 40 -13.45 -7.18 -13.31
CA ALA A 40 -12.65 -6.04 -13.72
C ALA A 40 -13.29 -4.74 -13.19
N ILE A 41 -12.51 -3.94 -12.45
CA ILE A 41 -12.99 -2.71 -11.82
C ILE A 41 -12.46 -1.52 -12.59
N HIS A 42 -13.35 -0.57 -12.92
CA HIS A 42 -12.97 0.71 -13.50
C HIS A 42 -12.46 1.67 -12.42
N PHE A 43 -11.21 2.11 -12.54
CA PHE A 43 -10.58 3.10 -11.67
C PHE A 43 -10.43 4.43 -12.41
N PRO A 44 -11.11 5.51 -11.98
CA PRO A 44 -10.83 6.86 -12.46
C PRO A 44 -9.37 7.31 -12.22
N HIS A 45 -8.88 8.28 -12.97
CA HIS A 45 -7.61 8.94 -12.63
C HIS A 45 -7.74 9.60 -11.24
N GLY A 46 -6.71 9.45 -10.39
CA GLY A 46 -6.67 10.15 -9.11
C GLY A 46 -5.90 9.44 -8.00
N CYS A 47 -6.12 9.93 -6.78
CA CYS A 47 -5.52 9.41 -5.54
C CYS A 47 -6.38 8.30 -4.94
N TYR A 48 -5.74 7.21 -4.52
CA TYR A 48 -6.37 6.10 -3.82
C TYR A 48 -5.68 5.86 -2.48
N ALA A 49 -6.45 5.35 -1.52
CA ALA A 49 -5.96 4.96 -0.21
C ALA A 49 -6.30 3.49 0.05
N TYR A 50 -5.31 2.72 0.46
CA TYR A 50 -5.49 1.33 0.88
C TYR A 50 -5.14 1.17 2.36
N VAL A 51 -6.08 0.66 3.14
CA VAL A 51 -5.91 0.43 4.58
C VAL A 51 -5.60 -1.04 4.82
N GLY A 52 -4.56 -1.32 5.63
CA GLY A 52 -4.22 -2.68 5.99
C GLY A 52 -3.56 -2.82 7.34
N SER A 53 -3.49 -4.05 7.84
CA SER A 53 -2.77 -4.41 9.07
C SER A 53 -1.40 -5.00 8.75
N ALA A 54 -0.41 -4.69 9.58
CA ALA A 54 0.96 -5.20 9.54
C ALA A 54 1.30 -5.91 10.86
N MET A 55 0.50 -6.91 11.23
CA MET A 55 0.67 -7.69 12.47
C MET A 55 1.93 -8.58 12.47
N GLY A 56 2.55 -8.79 11.30
CA GLY A 56 3.89 -9.39 11.16
C GLY A 56 5.02 -8.34 11.09
N GLY A 57 4.72 -7.07 11.39
CA GLY A 57 5.65 -5.94 11.34
C GLY A 57 5.52 -5.10 10.07
N PHE A 58 5.67 -3.77 10.21
CA PHE A 58 5.59 -2.83 9.09
C PHE A 58 6.61 -3.13 7.99
N LYS A 59 7.87 -3.37 8.35
CA LYS A 59 8.93 -3.68 7.38
C LYS A 59 8.53 -4.85 6.46
N SER A 60 8.12 -5.98 7.03
CA SER A 60 7.72 -7.16 6.25
C SER A 60 6.56 -6.85 5.30
N ARG A 61 5.52 -6.19 5.81
CA ARG A 61 4.32 -5.90 5.02
C ARG A 61 4.58 -4.90 3.90
N LEU A 62 5.25 -3.79 4.20
CA LEU A 62 5.56 -2.75 3.22
C LEU A 62 6.56 -3.24 2.18
N SER A 63 7.61 -3.96 2.56
CA SER A 63 8.54 -4.55 1.58
C SER A 63 7.81 -5.46 0.60
N ARG A 64 6.81 -6.23 1.05
CA ARG A 64 6.00 -7.04 0.14
C ARG A 64 5.16 -6.20 -0.81
N HIS A 65 4.55 -5.10 -0.38
CA HIS A 65 3.78 -4.22 -1.28
C HIS A 65 4.64 -3.39 -2.22
N LEU A 66 5.85 -3.00 -1.80
CA LEU A 66 6.75 -2.16 -2.60
C LEU A 66 7.69 -2.98 -3.50
N GLN A 67 7.80 -4.29 -3.31
CA GLN A 67 8.60 -5.16 -4.18
C GLN A 67 8.07 -5.13 -5.63
N GLY A 68 8.91 -4.74 -6.58
CA GLY A 68 8.61 -4.81 -8.01
C GLY A 68 8.57 -6.26 -8.52
N ASN A 69 7.93 -6.46 -9.68
CA ASN A 69 7.88 -7.72 -10.41
C ASN A 69 7.54 -8.95 -9.54
N LYS A 70 6.37 -8.93 -8.90
CA LYS A 70 5.87 -10.01 -8.02
C LYS A 70 4.49 -10.46 -8.47
N ARG A 71 4.12 -11.69 -8.12
CA ARG A 71 2.73 -12.16 -8.29
C ARG A 71 1.81 -11.39 -7.33
N PRO A 72 0.76 -10.72 -7.82
CA PRO A 72 -0.22 -10.04 -6.97
C PRO A 72 -0.90 -11.03 -6.05
N ARG A 73 -1.14 -10.62 -4.79
CA ARG A 73 -1.86 -11.43 -3.80
C ARG A 73 -3.00 -10.67 -3.15
N TRP A 74 -2.88 -9.36 -2.98
CA TRP A 74 -3.92 -8.51 -2.42
C TRP A 74 -4.43 -7.52 -3.46
N HIS A 75 -5.64 -7.00 -3.29
CA HIS A 75 -6.24 -6.05 -4.25
C HIS A 75 -5.33 -4.86 -4.57
N ILE A 76 -4.64 -4.32 -3.56
CA ILE A 76 -3.66 -3.24 -3.75
C ILE A 76 -2.46 -3.62 -4.63
N ASP A 77 -2.05 -4.90 -4.65
CA ASP A 77 -0.94 -5.35 -5.50
C ASP A 77 -1.31 -5.27 -7.00
N TYR A 78 -2.60 -5.35 -7.35
CA TYR A 78 -3.06 -5.16 -8.73
C TYR A 78 -3.03 -3.68 -9.11
N LEU A 79 -3.54 -2.80 -8.25
CA LEU A 79 -3.50 -1.35 -8.46
C LEU A 79 -2.05 -0.83 -8.55
N LEU A 80 -1.14 -1.32 -7.69
CA LEU A 80 0.27 -0.91 -7.66
C LEU A 80 1.08 -1.32 -8.90
N GLN A 81 0.54 -2.13 -9.81
CA GLN A 81 1.17 -2.35 -11.12
C GLN A 81 0.95 -1.19 -12.10
N LYS A 82 -0.05 -0.34 -11.82
CA LYS A 82 -0.51 0.75 -12.68
C LYS A 82 -0.41 2.12 -12.01
N ALA A 83 -0.33 2.12 -10.68
CA ALA A 83 -0.20 3.31 -9.84
C ALA A 83 1.18 3.38 -9.18
N SER A 84 1.65 4.59 -8.90
CA SER A 84 2.76 4.82 -7.98
C SER A 84 2.24 4.99 -6.56
N VAL A 85 3.05 4.65 -5.55
CA VAL A 85 2.74 5.10 -4.19
C VAL A 85 2.92 6.63 -4.17
N SER A 86 2.43 7.33 -3.17
CA SER A 86 2.68 8.77 -2.97
C SER A 86 2.98 9.07 -1.50
N GLY A 87 2.50 8.23 -0.60
CA GLY A 87 2.77 8.32 0.82
C GLY A 87 2.40 7.04 1.57
N ILE A 88 2.92 6.94 2.78
CA ILE A 88 2.63 5.84 3.69
C ILE A 88 2.37 6.44 5.08
N ILE A 89 1.19 6.16 5.63
CA ILE A 89 0.83 6.52 7.01
C ILE A 89 0.92 5.26 7.85
N LEU A 90 1.64 5.32 8.97
CA LEU A 90 1.78 4.22 9.91
C LEU A 90 1.15 4.57 11.25
N TYR A 91 0.32 3.66 11.75
CA TYR A 91 -0.31 3.75 13.06
C TYR A 91 0.05 2.51 13.89
N GLN A 92 0.94 2.66 14.87
CA GLN A 92 1.35 1.56 15.72
C GLN A 92 0.18 1.14 16.64
N THR A 93 -0.23 -0.12 16.54
CA THR A 93 -1.26 -0.71 17.39
C THR A 93 -1.07 -2.22 17.47
N LYS A 94 -1.67 -2.84 18.49
CA LYS A 94 -1.82 -4.30 18.59
C LYS A 94 -3.10 -4.80 17.91
N ASP A 95 -4.01 -3.89 17.61
CA ASP A 95 -5.30 -4.21 17.02
C ASP A 95 -5.18 -4.37 15.50
N ARG A 96 -5.98 -5.28 14.96
CA ARG A 96 -6.11 -5.48 13.53
C ARG A 96 -7.27 -4.62 13.02
N VAL A 97 -7.06 -3.94 11.89
CA VAL A 97 -8.14 -3.30 11.11
C VAL A 97 -9.10 -4.34 10.56
#